data_AF-A0A516GAU1-F1
#
_entry.id   AF-A0A516GAU1-F1
#
_cell.length_a   1.000
_cell.length_b   1.000
_cell.length_c   1.000
_cell.angle_alpha   90.00
_cell.angle_beta   90.00
_cell.angle_gamma   90.00
#
_symmetry.space_group_name_H-M   'P 1'
#
loop_
_entity.id
_entity.type
_entity.pdbx_description
1 polymer ?
#
loop_
_entity_poly.entity_id
_entity_poly.type
_entity_poly.pdbx_seq_one_letter_code
_entity_poly.pdbx_strand_id
1 'polypeptide(L)'
;MTGGGADPGDSESATTMRRGIGHTFVVTGALALALASCARADLDAHESGRSGATSAPVQDPSPSGQAEIPSPEQQAKIDAYLVELAQVYGVSDPTEVAMVRMVSAFEWEQIQADCMREAGFPMEADVPAEQVEAVRLATYTCNAQYPSIPTRTWVTSPTSRRRRPTTT
;
A
#
# COMPACT_ATOMS: atom_id res chain seq x y z
N MET A 1 -22.66 40.02 -34.70
CA MET A 1 -23.42 39.50 -33.55
C MET A 1 -22.40 38.93 -32.57
N THR A 2 -21.62 39.75 -31.84
CA THR A 2 -21.92 40.19 -30.45
C THR A 2 -22.54 39.03 -29.66
N GLY A 3 -21.81 38.30 -28.82
CA GLY A 3 -21.05 38.80 -27.68
C GLY A 3 -21.85 38.46 -26.43
N GLY A 4 -21.33 37.57 -25.58
CA GLY A 4 -22.01 37.10 -24.38
C GLY A 4 -21.02 36.37 -23.47
N GLY A 5 -20.19 37.16 -22.80
CA GLY A 5 -19.48 36.71 -21.62
C GLY A 5 -20.46 36.57 -20.45
N ALA A 6 -20.22 35.57 -19.62
CA ALA A 6 -20.80 35.47 -18.28
C ALA A 6 -19.64 35.22 -17.32
N ASP A 7 -19.49 36.14 -16.39
CA ASP A 7 -18.49 36.24 -15.34
C ASP A 7 -18.38 34.97 -14.45
N PRO A 8 -17.16 34.67 -13.96
CA PRO A 8 -16.98 33.77 -12.83
C PRO A 8 -17.50 34.46 -11.56
N GLY A 9 -18.48 33.84 -10.91
CA GLY A 9 -18.92 34.24 -9.59
C GLY A 9 -17.84 33.97 -8.55
N ASP A 10 -17.28 35.06 -8.02
CA ASP A 10 -16.67 35.12 -6.69
C ASP A 10 -17.56 34.43 -5.67
N SER A 11 -17.12 33.27 -5.19
CA SER A 11 -17.61 32.68 -3.94
C SER A 11 -16.51 32.80 -2.89
N GLU A 12 -16.31 34.04 -2.45
CA GLU A 12 -15.70 34.35 -1.17
C GLU A 12 -16.59 33.77 -0.06
N SER A 13 -16.25 32.58 0.45
CA SER A 13 -16.79 32.08 1.70
C SER A 13 -15.72 32.14 2.78
N ALA A 14 -15.67 33.32 3.39
CA ALA A 14 -15.49 33.56 4.82
C ALA A 14 -14.53 32.63 5.58
N THR A 15 -13.32 33.14 5.77
CA THR A 15 -12.51 32.87 6.97
C THR A 15 -13.34 33.18 8.23
N THR A 16 -13.69 32.16 9.01
CA THR A 16 -14.06 32.33 10.42
C THR A 16 -13.19 31.43 11.29
N MET A 17 -12.27 32.08 12.01
CA MET A 17 -11.59 31.53 13.17
C MET A 17 -12.61 31.01 14.19
N ARG A 18 -12.45 29.77 14.62
CA ARG A 18 -12.79 29.38 16.00
C ARG A 18 -11.62 28.67 16.65
N ARG A 19 -10.92 29.45 17.48
CA ARG A 19 -10.18 28.97 18.64
C ARG A 19 -11.10 28.10 19.50
N GLY A 20 -10.81 26.81 19.62
CA GLY A 20 -11.23 25.95 20.73
C GLY A 20 -9.95 25.34 21.29
N ILE A 21 -9.36 25.92 22.33
CA ILE A 21 -9.50 25.50 23.73
C ILE A 21 -9.16 24.02 23.89
N GLY A 22 -7.98 23.79 24.47
CA GLY A 22 -7.36 22.49 24.60
C GLY A 22 -8.14 21.52 25.47
N HIS A 23 -8.09 20.27 25.06
CA HIS A 23 -8.27 19.13 25.92
C HIS A 23 -7.03 18.25 25.82
N THR A 24 -6.04 18.56 26.65
CA THR A 24 -5.02 17.62 27.07
C THR A 24 -5.70 16.48 27.82
N PHE A 25 -6.12 15.44 27.11
CA PHE A 25 -6.42 14.15 27.72
C PHE A 25 -5.09 13.44 27.96
N VAL A 26 -4.53 13.68 29.16
CA VAL A 26 -3.50 12.80 29.73
C VAL A 26 -4.22 11.55 30.20
N VAL A 27 -4.32 10.55 29.33
CA VAL A 27 -4.76 9.21 29.73
C VAL A 27 -3.54 8.47 30.26
N THR A 28 -3.31 8.59 31.57
CA THR A 28 -2.37 7.78 32.33
C THR A 28 -2.97 6.38 32.48
N GLY A 29 -2.88 5.58 31.42
CA GLY A 29 -3.30 4.18 31.42
C GLY A 29 -2.14 3.26 31.80
N ALA A 30 -1.91 3.09 33.10
CA ALA A 30 -1.07 2.00 33.60
C ALA A 30 -1.83 0.67 33.43
N LEU A 31 -1.58 -0.05 32.34
CA LEU A 31 -2.04 -1.44 32.20
C LEU A 31 -0.88 -2.39 32.47
N ALA A 32 -1.03 -3.12 33.57
CA ALA A 32 -0.08 -4.04 34.14
C ALA A 32 0.25 -5.21 33.22
N LEU A 33 1.50 -5.68 33.34
CA LEU A 33 2.01 -6.93 32.80
C LEU A 33 1.14 -8.12 33.23
N ALA A 34 0.78 -8.97 32.28
CA ALA A 34 0.49 -10.38 32.53
C ALA A 34 1.32 -11.24 31.58
N LEU A 35 2.49 -11.67 32.06
CA LEU A 35 3.30 -12.75 31.48
C LEU A 35 2.55 -14.07 31.69
N ALA A 36 1.73 -14.49 30.74
CA ALA A 36 1.20 -15.84 30.69
C ALA A 36 2.20 -16.74 29.94
N SER A 37 3.12 -17.30 30.71
CA SER A 37 4.02 -18.38 30.33
C SER A 37 3.20 -19.67 30.17
N CYS A 38 2.99 -20.14 28.94
CA CYS A 38 2.52 -21.50 28.70
C CYS A 38 3.68 -22.34 28.17
N ALA A 39 4.12 -23.25 29.04
CA ALA A 39 5.12 -24.25 28.79
C ALA A 39 4.70 -25.22 27.67
N ARG A 40 5.73 -25.72 26.98
CA ARG A 40 5.73 -26.78 25.97
C ARG A 40 5.56 -28.17 26.63
N ALA A 41 4.83 -29.06 25.95
CA ALA A 41 4.85 -30.53 25.97
C ALA A 41 3.96 -30.97 24.78
N ASP A 42 4.20 -31.97 23.93
CA ASP A 42 5.18 -33.04 23.72
C ASP A 42 5.05 -33.38 22.20
N LEU A 43 6.14 -33.57 21.44
CA LEU A 43 6.60 -34.89 20.97
C LEU A 43 5.51 -35.77 20.35
N ASP A 44 5.37 -35.72 19.02
CA ASP A 44 5.10 -36.93 18.26
C ASP A 44 6.09 -37.06 17.12
N ALA A 45 6.85 -38.14 17.22
CA ALA A 45 7.84 -38.59 16.28
C ALA A 45 7.13 -39.18 15.05
N HIS A 46 7.55 -38.78 13.86
CA HIS A 46 7.53 -39.71 12.73
C HIS A 46 8.82 -39.58 11.95
N GLU A 47 9.73 -40.49 12.28
CA GLU A 47 10.98 -40.72 11.60
C GLU A 47 10.72 -41.50 10.30
N SER A 48 11.57 -41.21 9.31
CA SER A 48 12.05 -42.11 8.27
C SER A 48 11.12 -42.50 7.13
N GLY A 49 11.35 -41.82 6.00
CA GLY A 49 11.30 -42.50 4.70
C GLY A 49 11.29 -41.57 3.50
N ARG A 50 12.47 -41.27 2.95
CA ARG A 50 12.83 -41.45 1.53
C ARG A 50 13.96 -40.50 1.11
N SER A 51 15.19 -41.02 1.15
CA SER A 51 16.31 -40.50 0.37
C SER A 51 15.96 -40.61 -1.12
N GLY A 52 15.49 -39.51 -1.70
CA GLY A 52 15.43 -39.28 -3.13
C GLY A 52 16.32 -38.08 -3.43
N ALA A 53 17.27 -38.25 -4.33
CA ALA A 53 18.23 -37.23 -4.73
C ALA A 53 17.53 -35.97 -5.28
N THR A 54 17.24 -34.99 -4.42
CA THR A 54 16.82 -33.66 -4.84
C THR A 54 18.08 -32.92 -5.26
N SER A 55 18.33 -32.91 -6.55
CA SER A 55 19.12 -31.85 -7.17
C SER A 55 18.43 -30.54 -6.78
N ALA A 56 18.97 -29.85 -5.78
CA ALA A 56 18.45 -28.56 -5.36
C ALA A 56 18.51 -27.64 -6.58
N PRO A 57 17.38 -27.11 -7.08
CA PRO A 57 17.46 -25.98 -7.98
C PRO A 57 18.20 -24.90 -7.21
N VAL A 58 19.33 -24.47 -7.75
CA VAL A 58 19.99 -23.22 -7.34
C VAL A 58 18.94 -22.14 -7.58
N GLN A 59 18.15 -21.84 -6.54
CA GLN A 59 17.36 -20.63 -6.50
C GLN A 59 18.41 -19.52 -6.42
N ASP A 60 18.77 -19.00 -7.59
CA ASP A 60 19.32 -17.67 -7.70
C ASP A 60 18.41 -16.79 -6.82
N PRO A 61 18.92 -16.10 -5.80
CA PRO A 61 18.10 -15.21 -4.99
C PRO A 61 17.53 -14.18 -5.94
N SER A 62 16.30 -14.43 -6.38
CA SER A 62 15.46 -13.43 -7.02
C SER A 62 15.58 -12.21 -6.11
N PRO A 63 15.90 -11.01 -6.63
CA PRO A 63 15.96 -9.79 -5.84
C PRO A 63 14.54 -9.39 -5.43
N SER A 64 13.88 -10.28 -4.69
CA SER A 64 12.53 -10.19 -4.19
C SER A 64 12.64 -9.46 -2.86
N GLY A 65 12.39 -8.15 -2.88
CA GLY A 65 12.05 -7.41 -1.67
C GLY A 65 13.01 -6.31 -1.23
N GLN A 66 13.99 -5.90 -2.04
CA GLN A 66 14.60 -4.60 -1.77
C GLN A 66 13.63 -3.52 -2.22
N ALA A 67 13.21 -2.65 -1.28
CA ALA A 67 12.42 -1.47 -1.57
C ALA A 67 13.21 -0.60 -2.56
N GLU A 68 12.89 -0.74 -3.84
CA GLU A 68 13.49 0.07 -4.87
C GLU A 68 12.96 1.50 -4.70
N ILE A 69 13.86 2.43 -4.40
CA ILE A 69 13.51 3.84 -4.30
C ILE A 69 13.04 4.28 -5.70
N PRO A 70 11.80 4.77 -5.85
CA PRO A 70 11.30 5.19 -7.15
C PRO A 70 12.16 6.34 -7.68
N SER A 71 12.50 6.27 -8.97
CA SER A 71 13.04 7.42 -9.70
C SER A 71 12.05 8.59 -9.68
N PRO A 72 12.49 9.84 -9.90
CA PRO A 72 11.58 10.99 -9.93
C PRO A 72 10.42 10.87 -10.94
N GLU A 73 10.66 10.22 -12.09
CA GLU A 73 9.60 9.95 -13.08
C GLU A 73 8.60 8.89 -12.57
N GLN A 74 9.08 7.87 -11.85
CA GLN A 74 8.23 6.90 -11.17
C GLN A 74 7.39 7.57 -10.09
N GLN A 75 7.99 8.44 -9.28
CA GLN A 75 7.30 9.16 -8.23
C GLN A 75 6.15 10.00 -8.81
N ALA A 76 6.39 10.77 -9.88
CA ALA A 76 5.32 11.55 -10.51
C ALA A 76 4.15 10.70 -11.03
N LYS A 77 4.43 9.47 -11.50
CA LYS A 77 3.37 8.52 -11.93
C LYS A 77 2.62 7.93 -10.73
N ILE A 78 3.32 7.65 -9.63
CA ILE A 78 2.71 7.22 -8.37
C ILE A 78 1.79 8.32 -7.86
N ASP A 79 2.27 9.56 -7.79
CA ASP A 79 1.48 10.70 -7.31
C ASP A 79 0.22 10.91 -8.15
N ALA A 80 0.35 10.87 -9.48
CA ALA A 80 -0.81 10.96 -10.40
C ALA A 80 -1.80 9.79 -10.18
N TYR A 81 -1.29 8.57 -9.97
CA TYR A 81 -2.11 7.40 -9.68
C TYR A 81 -2.86 7.56 -8.35
N LEU A 82 -2.21 8.06 -7.28
CA LEU A 82 -2.86 8.26 -5.99
C LEU A 82 -3.96 9.33 -6.04
N VAL A 83 -3.78 10.38 -6.83
CA VAL A 83 -4.83 11.39 -7.07
C VAL A 83 -6.05 10.77 -7.75
N GLU A 84 -5.85 9.96 -8.79
CA GLU A 84 -6.95 9.24 -9.46
C GLU A 84 -7.62 8.26 -8.49
N LEU A 85 -6.83 7.54 -7.71
CA LEU A 85 -7.31 6.55 -6.76
C LEU A 85 -8.19 7.18 -5.67
N ALA A 86 -7.79 8.35 -5.14
CA ALA A 86 -8.60 9.09 -4.18
C ALA A 86 -9.98 9.45 -4.76
N GLN A 87 -10.04 9.85 -6.03
CA GLN A 87 -11.31 10.15 -6.73
C GLN A 87 -12.17 8.89 -6.89
N VAL A 88 -11.57 7.76 -7.28
CA VAL A 88 -12.27 6.48 -7.44
C VAL A 88 -12.90 6.02 -6.12
N TYR A 89 -12.20 6.19 -4.99
CA TYR A 89 -12.72 5.84 -3.67
C TYR A 89 -13.59 6.93 -3.03
N GLY A 90 -13.77 8.08 -3.67
CA GLY A 90 -14.54 9.20 -3.10
C GLY A 90 -13.87 9.84 -1.88
N VAL A 91 -12.56 9.68 -1.71
CA VAL A 91 -11.79 10.26 -0.62
C VAL A 91 -11.52 11.73 -0.95
N SER A 92 -12.22 12.64 -0.25
CA SER A 92 -12.15 14.07 -0.53
C SER A 92 -10.90 14.75 0.05
N ASP A 93 -10.35 14.20 1.13
CA ASP A 93 -9.14 14.68 1.80
C ASP A 93 -8.17 13.51 1.99
N PRO A 94 -7.43 13.13 0.93
CA PRO A 94 -6.50 12.02 1.01
C PRO A 94 -5.33 12.42 1.93
N THR A 95 -5.20 11.74 3.05
CA THR A 95 -4.03 11.85 3.93
C THR A 95 -2.76 11.55 3.13
N GLU A 96 -1.68 12.31 3.40
CA GLU A 96 -0.36 12.00 2.86
C GLU A 96 0.15 10.71 3.53
N VAL A 97 0.30 9.66 2.74
CA VAL A 97 0.73 8.34 3.20
C VAL A 97 2.11 8.05 2.64
N ALA A 98 3.07 7.74 3.52
CA ALA A 98 4.40 7.34 3.09
C ALA A 98 4.35 5.97 2.39
N MET A 99 4.84 5.92 1.15
CA MET A 99 4.98 4.66 0.42
C MET A 99 6.00 3.77 1.14
N VAL A 100 5.62 2.52 1.42
CA VAL A 100 6.51 1.53 2.03
C VAL A 100 7.38 0.89 0.95
N ARG A 101 6.74 0.37 -0.11
CA ARG A 101 7.41 -0.17 -1.29
C ARG A 101 6.42 -0.39 -2.42
N MET A 102 6.96 -0.47 -3.63
CA MET A 102 6.23 -0.98 -4.79
C MET A 102 6.00 -2.49 -4.64
N VAL A 103 4.81 -2.95 -5.01
CA VAL A 103 4.45 -4.38 -5.01
C VAL A 103 4.12 -4.87 -6.41
N SER A 104 4.44 -6.13 -6.69
CA SER A 104 4.03 -6.74 -7.96
C SER A 104 2.54 -7.02 -7.98
N ALA A 105 1.93 -7.13 -9.17
CA ALA A 105 0.50 -7.45 -9.28
C ALA A 105 0.13 -8.80 -8.63
N PHE A 106 1.04 -9.79 -8.62
CA PHE A 106 0.82 -11.08 -7.97
C PHE A 106 0.88 -11.00 -6.44
N GLU A 107 1.69 -10.09 -5.91
CA GLU A 107 1.86 -9.89 -4.46
C GLU A 107 0.81 -8.94 -3.88
N TRP A 108 0.28 -8.03 -4.72
CA TRP A 108 -0.62 -6.95 -4.32
C TRP A 108 -1.87 -7.47 -3.61
N GLU A 109 -2.51 -8.54 -4.09
CA GLU A 109 -3.72 -9.08 -3.47
C GLU A 109 -3.47 -9.53 -2.02
N GLN A 110 -2.39 -10.26 -1.78
CA GLN A 110 -2.01 -10.72 -0.44
C GLN A 110 -1.67 -9.54 0.48
N ILE A 111 -0.86 -8.59 0.00
CA ILE A 111 -0.45 -7.41 0.78
C ILE A 111 -1.65 -6.52 1.12
N GLN A 112 -2.59 -6.36 0.19
CA GLN A 112 -3.81 -5.60 0.44
C GLN A 112 -4.69 -6.30 1.48
N ALA A 113 -4.86 -7.62 1.39
CA ALA A 113 -5.62 -8.37 2.37
C ALA A 113 -5.01 -8.27 3.78
N ASP A 114 -3.68 -8.37 3.86
CA ASP A 114 -2.93 -8.22 5.12
C ASP A 114 -3.08 -6.80 5.69
N CYS A 115 -2.86 -5.77 4.87
CA CYS A 115 -3.01 -4.37 5.29
C CYS A 115 -4.44 -4.04 5.75
N MET A 116 -5.45 -4.49 5.01
CA MET A 116 -6.86 -4.26 5.37
C MET A 116 -7.24 -4.97 6.68
N ARG A 117 -6.72 -6.19 6.88
CA ARG A 117 -6.90 -6.93 8.14
C ARG A 117 -6.22 -6.24 9.32
N GLU A 118 -5.02 -5.70 9.14
CA GLU A 118 -4.33 -4.89 10.16
C GLU A 118 -5.08 -3.59 10.48
N ALA A 119 -5.75 -3.01 9.49
CA ALA A 119 -6.63 -1.86 9.67
C ALA A 119 -7.99 -2.21 10.34
N GLY A 120 -8.26 -3.50 10.58
CA GLY A 120 -9.51 -3.97 11.21
C GLY A 120 -10.66 -4.23 10.24
N PHE A 121 -10.40 -4.25 8.92
CA PHE A 121 -11.38 -4.43 7.86
C PHE A 121 -11.06 -5.67 7.02
N PRO A 122 -11.31 -6.90 7.49
CA PRO A 122 -11.05 -8.11 6.71
C PRO A 122 -11.89 -8.11 5.41
N MET A 123 -11.27 -8.46 4.28
CA MET A 123 -11.90 -8.37 2.95
C MET A 123 -13.14 -9.27 2.76
N GLU A 124 -13.30 -10.30 3.60
CA GLU A 124 -14.37 -11.30 3.49
C GLU A 124 -15.61 -10.93 4.32
N ALA A 125 -15.56 -9.84 5.08
CA ALA A 125 -16.66 -9.42 5.96
C ALA A 125 -17.60 -8.44 5.25
N ASP A 126 -18.90 -8.57 5.53
CA ASP A 126 -19.88 -7.56 5.15
C ASP A 126 -19.56 -6.24 5.88
N VAL A 127 -19.47 -5.16 5.10
CA VAL A 127 -19.18 -3.82 5.62
C VAL A 127 -20.50 -3.13 6.00
N PRO A 128 -20.73 -2.78 7.28
CA PRO A 128 -21.89 -2.01 7.68
C PRO A 128 -21.92 -0.65 6.97
N ALA A 129 -23.12 -0.13 6.68
CA ALA A 129 -23.27 1.12 5.92
C ALA A 129 -22.54 2.30 6.59
N GLU A 130 -22.53 2.35 7.92
CA GLU A 130 -21.83 3.34 8.72
C GLU A 130 -20.30 3.27 8.63
N GLN A 131 -19.74 2.16 8.14
CA GLN A 131 -18.28 1.96 8.01
C GLN A 131 -17.76 2.11 6.57
N VAL A 132 -18.64 2.35 5.59
CA VAL A 132 -18.25 2.40 4.17
C VAL A 132 -17.14 3.43 3.92
N GLU A 133 -17.25 4.62 4.51
CA GLU A 133 -16.21 5.66 4.36
C GLU A 133 -14.89 5.27 5.03
N ALA A 134 -14.94 4.61 6.18
CA ALA A 134 -13.74 4.12 6.87
C ALA A 134 -13.02 3.04 6.05
N VAL A 135 -13.78 2.11 5.46
CA VAL A 135 -13.24 1.07 4.56
C VAL A 135 -12.63 1.68 3.31
N ARG A 136 -13.26 2.69 2.70
CA ARG A 136 -12.69 3.42 1.55
C ARG A 136 -11.36 4.09 1.90
N LEU A 137 -11.29 4.75 3.04
CA LEU A 137 -10.06 5.39 3.51
C LEU A 137 -8.96 4.37 3.81
N ALA A 138 -9.29 3.25 4.45
CA ALA A 138 -8.35 2.16 4.68
C ALA A 138 -7.85 1.55 3.36
N THR A 139 -8.76 1.31 2.41
CA THR A 139 -8.41 0.79 1.09
C THR A 139 -7.50 1.74 0.33
N TYR A 140 -7.79 3.04 0.34
CA TYR A 140 -6.91 4.07 -0.21
C TYR A 140 -5.53 4.05 0.44
N THR A 141 -5.49 4.04 1.78
CA THR A 141 -4.24 4.05 2.56
C THR A 141 -3.38 2.83 2.24
N CYS A 142 -3.96 1.63 2.18
CA CYS A 142 -3.23 0.41 1.84
C CYS A 142 -2.65 0.47 0.43
N ASN A 143 -3.42 0.96 -0.55
CA ASN A 143 -2.93 1.15 -1.91
C ASN A 143 -1.82 2.21 -2.01
N ALA A 144 -1.87 3.25 -1.18
CA ALA A 144 -0.85 4.29 -1.14
C ALA A 144 0.47 3.79 -0.51
N GLN A 145 0.38 2.93 0.51
CA GLN A 145 1.56 2.29 1.10
C GLN A 145 2.20 1.27 0.15
N TYR A 146 1.37 0.56 -0.61
CA TYR A 146 1.77 -0.56 -1.46
C TYR A 146 1.21 -0.44 -2.90
N PRO A 147 1.64 0.58 -3.67
CA PRO A 147 1.15 0.76 -5.02
C PRO A 147 1.57 -0.40 -5.92
N SER A 148 0.62 -0.95 -6.70
CA SER A 148 0.90 -1.86 -7.80
C SER A 148 0.79 -1.10 -9.12
N ILE A 149 1.94 -0.81 -9.75
CA ILE A 149 1.91 -0.24 -11.10
C ILE A 149 1.95 -1.41 -12.08
N PRO A 150 0.99 -1.52 -13.03
CA PRO A 150 0.99 -2.60 -14.01
C PRO A 150 2.30 -2.60 -14.80
N THR A 151 3.05 -3.69 -14.69
CA THR A 151 4.40 -3.89 -15.23
C THR A 151 4.49 -3.76 -16.75
N ARG A 152 3.36 -3.69 -17.47
CA ARG A 152 3.33 -3.67 -18.94
C ARG A 152 4.03 -2.46 -19.55
N THR A 153 4.16 -1.35 -18.83
CA THR A 153 4.92 -0.17 -19.28
C THR A 153 6.36 -0.11 -18.76
N TRP A 154 6.76 -1.01 -17.86
CA TRP A 154 8.05 -0.95 -17.16
C TRP A 154 9.13 -1.86 -17.77
N VAL A 155 8.77 -2.74 -18.70
CA VAL A 155 9.73 -3.53 -19.49
C VAL A 155 10.27 -2.71 -20.66
N THR A 156 10.93 -1.60 -20.38
CA THR A 156 11.96 -1.06 -21.26
C THR A 156 13.15 -0.63 -20.44
N SER A 157 13.78 -1.57 -19.73
CA SER A 157 15.22 -1.43 -19.48
C SER A 157 15.94 -1.71 -20.80
N PRO A 158 16.52 -0.71 -21.49
CA PRO A 158 17.28 -0.91 -22.73
C PRO A 158 18.57 -1.72 -22.54
N THR A 159 18.83 -2.23 -21.33
CA THR A 159 20.09 -2.87 -20.92
C THR A 159 20.34 -4.23 -21.58
N SER A 160 19.39 -4.82 -22.29
CA SER A 160 19.61 -6.06 -23.06
C SER A 160 20.01 -5.84 -24.51
N ARG A 161 20.25 -4.59 -24.96
CA ARG A 161 20.93 -4.32 -26.25
C ARG A 161 22.41 -4.71 -26.12
N ARG A 162 22.68 -6.01 -25.94
CA ARG A 162 23.97 -6.65 -26.12
C ARG A 162 24.50 -6.15 -27.46
N ARG A 163 25.54 -5.32 -27.41
CA ARG A 163 26.36 -5.00 -28.56
C ARG A 163 26.77 -6.34 -29.16
N ARG A 164 26.29 -6.67 -30.37
CA ARG A 164 26.92 -7.73 -31.15
C ARG A 164 28.38 -7.30 -31.35
N PRO A 165 29.37 -8.10 -30.97
CA PRO A 165 30.74 -7.83 -31.39
C PRO A 165 30.78 -7.93 -32.91
N THR A 166 31.10 -6.83 -33.58
CA THR A 166 31.44 -6.81 -35.00
C THR A 166 32.82 -7.46 -35.13
N THR A 167 32.85 -8.72 -35.55
CA THR A 167 34.10 -9.37 -35.98
C THR A 167 34.54 -8.71 -37.29
N THR A 168 35.73 -8.14 -37.30
CA THR A 168 36.46 -7.69 -38.51
C THR A 168 37.53 -8.72 -38.83
#